data_AF-A0A443RXL9-F1
#
_entry.id   AF-A0A443RXL9-F1
#
_cell.length_a   1.000
_cell.length_b   1.000
_cell.length_c   1.000
_cell.angle_alpha   90.00
_cell.angle_beta   90.00
_cell.angle_gamma   90.00
#
_symmetry.space_group_name_H-M   'P 1'
#
loop_
_entity.id
_entity.type
_entity.pdbx_description
1 polymer ?
#
loop_
_entity_poly.entity_id
_entity_poly.type
_entity_poly.pdbx_seq_one_letter_code
_entity_poly.pdbx_strand_id
1 'polypeptide(L)'
;MGQFFYSAKAFDLLEKIDTNPEYWEGKRGACCGLFQMIVAKKEPKEMIHEIFTLLRNSSNPQTEQIIKVMKNWGKENNVIV
;
A
#
# COMPACT_ATOMS: atom_id res chain seq x y z
N MET A 1 4.24 16.25 -0.01
CA MET A 1 4.25 15.06 -0.90
C MET A 1 4.67 13.86 -0.09
N GLY A 2 4.12 12.67 -0.37
CA GLY A 2 4.54 11.42 0.27
C GLY A 2 3.99 11.12 1.67
N GLN A 3 3.03 11.89 2.20
CA GLN A 3 2.51 11.68 3.57
C GLN A 3 2.05 10.23 3.79
N PHE A 4 1.28 9.68 2.84
CA PHE A 4 0.80 8.30 2.91
C PHE A 4 1.92 7.27 2.77
N PHE A 5 2.95 7.56 2.00
CA PHE A 5 4.11 6.68 1.87
C PHE A 5 4.88 6.56 3.18
N TYR A 6 5.17 7.70 3.83
CA TYR A 6 5.84 7.70 5.12
C TYR A 6 4.98 7.10 6.22
N SER A 7 3.67 7.38 6.25
CA SER A 7 2.74 6.73 7.17
C SER A 7 2.72 5.21 6.96
N ALA A 8 2.65 4.71 5.73
CA ALA A 8 2.63 3.28 5.44
C ALA A 8 3.93 2.59 5.90
N LYS A 9 5.09 3.24 5.71
CA LYS A 9 6.38 2.74 6.22
C LYS A 9 6.45 2.72 7.75
N ALA A 10 5.93 3.76 8.41
CA ALA A 10 5.89 3.81 9.87
C ALA A 10 5.02 2.69 10.45
N PHE A 11 3.82 2.49 9.90
CA PHE A 11 2.95 1.40 10.34
C PHE A 11 3.50 0.01 10.00
N ASP A 12 4.19 -0.16 8.86
CA ASP A 12 4.90 -1.41 8.54
C ASP A 12 5.99 -1.76 9.56
N LEU A 13 6.66 -0.75 10.13
CA LEU A 13 7.62 -0.96 11.21
C LEU A 13 6.90 -1.29 12.53
N LEU A 14 5.83 -0.56 12.87
CA LEU A 14 5.07 -0.80 14.11
C LEU A 14 4.45 -2.20 14.15
N GLU A 15 3.86 -2.66 13.03
CA GLU A 15 3.27 -4.01 12.90
C GLU A 15 4.30 -5.13 13.12
N LYS A 16 5.60 -4.88 12.90
CA LYS A 16 6.68 -5.86 13.16
C LYS A 16 7.10 -5.92 14.62
N ILE A 17 6.88 -4.85 15.38
CA ILE A 17 7.33 -4.71 16.77
C ILE A 17 6.23 -5.18 17.73
N ASP A 18 4.96 -4.95 17.38
CA ASP A 18 3.81 -5.20 18.25
C ASP A 18 2.61 -5.64 17.39
N THR A 19 1.81 -6.57 17.93
CA THR A 19 0.64 -7.19 17.29
C THR A 19 -0.64 -6.38 17.42
N ASN A 20 -0.59 -5.12 17.86
CA ASN A 20 -1.76 -4.24 17.92
C ASN A 20 -2.43 -4.13 16.53
N PRO A 21 -3.74 -4.50 16.43
CA PRO A 21 -4.46 -4.49 15.16
C PRO A 21 -4.57 -3.09 14.51
N GLU A 22 -4.49 -2.01 15.28
CA GLU A 22 -4.55 -0.64 14.75
C GLU A 22 -3.39 -0.32 13.79
N TYR A 23 -2.23 -0.96 13.96
CA TYR A 23 -1.09 -0.76 13.07
C TYR A 23 -1.36 -1.31 11.68
N TRP A 24 -2.00 -2.48 11.58
CA TRP A 24 -2.46 -3.00 10.30
C TRP A 24 -3.50 -2.07 9.66
N GLU A 25 -4.46 -1.58 10.45
CA GLU A 25 -5.49 -0.67 9.93
C GLU A 25 -4.90 0.63 9.39
N GLY A 26 -3.95 1.22 10.13
CA GLY A 26 -3.20 2.39 9.72
C GLY A 26 -2.37 2.15 8.46
N LYS A 27 -1.65 1.03 8.40
CA LYS A 27 -0.88 0.62 7.21
C LYS A 27 -1.77 0.44 5.98
N ARG A 28 -2.87 -0.29 6.12
CA ARG A 28 -3.87 -0.51 5.07
C ARG A 28 -4.42 0.83 4.57
N GLY A 29 -4.84 1.70 5.49
CA GLY A 29 -5.35 3.03 5.16
C GLY A 29 -4.33 3.88 4.41
N ALA A 30 -3.08 3.87 4.85
CA ALA A 30 -1.99 4.59 4.21
C ALA A 30 -1.64 4.03 2.82
N CYS A 31 -1.60 2.72 2.64
CA CYS A 31 -1.41 2.07 1.32
C CYS A 31 -2.53 2.46 0.34
N CYS A 32 -3.79 2.42 0.78
CA CYS A 32 -4.92 2.86 -0.03
C CYS A 32 -4.87 4.35 -0.36
N GLY A 33 -4.48 5.20 0.60
CA GLY A 33 -4.30 6.64 0.39
C GLY A 33 -3.17 6.95 -0.61
N LEU A 34 -2.04 6.24 -0.53
CA LEU A 34 -0.97 6.37 -1.52
C LEU A 34 -1.46 5.93 -2.91
N PHE A 35 -2.19 4.83 -3.00
CA PHE A 35 -2.78 4.37 -4.25
C PHE A 35 -3.77 5.39 -4.83
N GLN A 36 -4.62 5.99 -4.01
CA GLN A 36 -5.53 7.07 -4.42
C GLN A 36 -4.74 8.25 -5.04
N MET A 37 -3.61 8.63 -4.44
CA MET A 37 -2.78 9.72 -4.96
C MET A 37 -2.12 9.37 -6.30
N ILE A 38 -1.74 8.09 -6.50
CA ILE A 38 -1.27 7.57 -7.79
C ILE A 38 -2.38 7.68 -8.85
N VAL A 39 -3.58 7.19 -8.55
CA VAL A 39 -4.74 7.26 -9.47
C VAL A 39 -5.08 8.71 -9.82
N ALA A 40 -4.97 9.62 -8.84
CA ALA A 40 -5.17 11.05 -9.03
C ALA A 40 -4.01 11.77 -9.74
N LYS A 41 -2.97 11.05 -10.19
CA LYS A 41 -1.76 11.59 -10.85
C LYS A 41 -1.00 12.61 -9.99
N LYS A 42 -1.12 12.50 -8.66
CA LYS A 42 -0.42 13.35 -7.68
C LYS A 42 0.85 12.70 -7.13
N GLU A 43 1.05 11.41 -7.39
CA GLU A 43 2.26 10.65 -7.06
C GLU A 43 2.65 9.77 -8.28
N PRO A 44 3.94 9.40 -8.43
CA PRO A 44 4.40 8.56 -9.54
C PRO A 44 3.73 7.18 -9.54
N LYS A 45 3.35 6.69 -10.72
CA LYS A 45 2.64 5.41 -10.86
C LYS A 45 3.49 4.20 -10.42
N GLU A 46 4.81 4.33 -10.52
CA GLU A 46 5.81 3.34 -10.12
C GLU A 46 5.79 3.09 -8.60
N MET A 47 5.27 4.02 -7.80
CA MET A 47 5.09 3.86 -6.34
C MET A 47 4.14 2.70 -5.98
N ILE A 48 3.40 2.15 -6.95
CA ILE A 48 2.58 0.96 -6.73
C ILE A 48 3.41 -0.27 -6.31
N HIS A 49 4.67 -0.36 -6.75
CA HIS A 49 5.57 -1.43 -6.33
C HIS A 49 5.88 -1.37 -4.84
N GLU A 50 6.07 -0.16 -4.30
CA GLU A 50 6.27 0.05 -2.86
C GLU A 50 5.03 -0.38 -2.06
N ILE A 51 3.83 -0.05 -2.55
CA ILE A 51 2.58 -0.49 -1.92
C ILE A 51 2.53 -2.03 -1.82
N PHE A 52 2.90 -2.74 -2.90
CA PHE A 52 2.92 -4.20 -2.86
C PHE A 52 3.95 -4.77 -1.89
N THR A 53 5.13 -4.16 -1.79
CA THR A 53 6.15 -4.57 -0.82
C THR A 53 5.63 -4.42 0.60
N LEU A 54 5.04 -3.26 0.93
CA LEU A 54 4.49 -3.00 2.27
C LEU A 54 3.34 -3.96 2.58
N LEU A 55 2.38 -4.12 1.67
CA LEU A 55 1.25 -5.01 1.87
C LEU A 55 1.68 -6.47 2.09
N ARG A 56 2.63 -6.99 1.30
CA ARG A 56 3.14 -8.36 1.44
C ARG A 56 3.87 -8.64 2.75
N ASN A 57 4.32 -7.62 3.46
CA ASN A 57 4.92 -7.79 4.78
C ASN A 57 3.88 -8.13 5.87
N SER A 58 2.58 -8.01 5.59
CA SER A 58 1.53 -8.39 6.52
C SER A 58 1.05 -9.82 6.28
N SER A 59 0.71 -10.52 7.37
CA SER A 59 0.06 -11.84 7.33
C SER A 59 -1.47 -11.76 7.19
N ASN A 60 -2.03 -10.56 7.05
CA ASN A 60 -3.48 -10.38 6.96
C ASN A 60 -4.05 -10.91 5.62
N PRO A 61 -5.07 -11.78 5.63
CA PRO A 61 -5.69 -12.32 4.39
C PRO A 61 -6.28 -11.26 3.45
N GLN A 62 -6.70 -10.09 3.98
CA GLN A 62 -7.26 -9.00 3.16
C GLN A 62 -6.23 -8.43 2.17
N THR A 63 -4.95 -8.58 2.48
CA THR A 63 -3.82 -8.13 1.65
C THR A 63 -3.92 -8.64 0.22
N GLU A 64 -4.27 -9.91 0.02
CA GLU A 64 -4.34 -10.52 -1.31
C GLU A 64 -5.40 -9.86 -2.20
N GLN A 65 -6.57 -9.58 -1.62
CA GLN A 65 -7.65 -8.90 -2.35
C GLN A 65 -7.27 -7.47 -2.72
N ILE A 66 -6.64 -6.73 -1.79
CA ILE A 66 -6.17 -5.37 -2.04
C ILE A 66 -5.12 -5.35 -3.16
N ILE A 67 -4.12 -6.24 -3.08
CA ILE A 67 -3.09 -6.38 -4.11
C ILE A 67 -3.71 -6.73 -5.46
N LYS A 68 -4.72 -7.62 -5.50
CA LYS A 68 -5.40 -8.00 -6.74
C LYS A 68 -6.04 -6.81 -7.44
N VAL A 69 -6.76 -5.96 -6.70
CA VAL A 69 -7.40 -4.75 -7.25
C VAL A 69 -6.36 -3.79 -7.81
N MET A 70 -5.31 -3.49 -7.04
CA MET A 70 -4.23 -2.59 -7.47
C MET A 70 -3.43 -3.14 -8.66
N LYS A 71 -3.24 -4.47 -8.73
CA LYS A 71 -2.63 -5.13 -9.89
C LYS A 71 -3.46 -4.98 -11.16
N ASN A 72 -4.78 -5.13 -11.08
CA ASN A 72 -5.67 -4.94 -12.23
C ASN A 72 -5.52 -3.52 -12.79
N TRP A 73 -5.56 -2.52 -11.90
CA TRP A 73 -5.31 -1.13 -12.28
C TRP A 73 -3.92 -0.95 -12.92
N GLY A 74 -2.87 -1.55 -12.34
CA GLY A 74 -1.51 -1.44 -12.85
C GLY A 74 -1.33 -2.05 -14.25
N LYS A 75 -2.05 -3.12 -14.57
CA LYS A 75 -2.08 -3.70 -15.93
C LYS A 75 -2.76 -2.78 -16.94
N GLU A 76 -3.94 -2.25 -16.60
CA GLU A 76 -4.69 -1.31 -17.43
C GLU A 76 -3.90 -0.02 -17.73
N ASN A 77 -3.01 0.38 -16.82
CA ASN A 77 -2.23 1.60 -16.91
C ASN A 77 -0.76 1.38 -17.35
N ASN A 78 -0.43 0.16 -17.83
CA ASN A 78 0.92 -0.21 -18.29
C ASN A 78 2.03 0.12 -17.27
N VAL A 79 1.75 -0.14 -15.99
CA VAL A 79 2.70 0.01 -14.87
C VAL A 79 3.28 -1.35 -14.47
N ILE A 80 2.46 -2.40 -14.60
CA ILE A 80 2.82 -3.77 -14.28
C ILE A 80 2.64 -4.59 -15.55
N VAL A 81 3.70 -5.28 -15.95
CA VAL A 81 3.69 -6.26 -17.05
C VAL A 81 3.24 -7.61 -16.51
#